data_AF-A0A5B8ZCG4-F1
#
_entry.id   AF-A0A5B8ZCG4-F1
#
_cell.length_a   1.000
_cell.length_b   1.000
_cell.length_c   1.000
_cell.angle_alpha   90.00
_cell.angle_beta   90.00
_cell.angle_gamma   90.00
#
_symmetry.space_group_name_H-M   'P 1'
#
loop_
_entity.id
_entity.type
_entity.pdbx_description
1 polymer ?
#
loop_
_entity_poly.entity_id
_entity_poly.type
_entity_poly.pdbx_seq_one_letter_code
_entity_poly.pdbx_strand_id
1 'polypeptide(L)'
;MKHSFSRFFGLGEKGEQAELEKQEQVEIEKIGEFEEIKKIPIDHIVPNRFQPRTVFDDEKIEELSRTIHTHGIIQPIVVREFENGQFEIIAGERRWRAMKKLGWDEAPAIIKNLNDTETASVALIENLQREELSPIEEAVAYGKLLELHNLTQEALAQRLGKGQSTVANKLRLLKLPQEVQDALLCKAITERHARSLIPLKDPEKQVKLVEEIIEKNLNVKQTEDRVVRLLEQNNPKPKPKRKAFSKDMRIAVNTIRQSLTMVSESGINLDSQEEEFDEFYQITIKIPKKK
;
A
#
# COMPACT_ATOMS: atom_id res chain seq x y z
N MET A 1 19.24 10.51 -18.00
CA MET A 1 18.43 9.67 -17.09
C MET A 1 19.23 8.47 -16.61
N LYS A 2 20.37 8.70 -15.93
CA LYS A 2 21.11 7.66 -15.20
C LYS A 2 21.02 8.04 -13.72
N HIS A 3 21.06 7.06 -12.82
CA HIS A 3 20.76 7.13 -11.37
C HIS A 3 19.31 6.78 -10.99
N SER A 4 19.04 5.47 -10.86
CA SER A 4 17.96 4.97 -9.99
C SER A 4 18.34 3.68 -9.24
N PHE A 5 19.37 2.93 -9.66
CA PHE A 5 19.69 1.62 -9.08
C PHE A 5 20.57 1.68 -7.83
N SER A 6 21.46 2.66 -7.69
CA SER A 6 22.44 2.71 -6.59
C SER A 6 21.86 3.08 -5.22
N ARG A 7 20.69 3.72 -5.16
CA ARG A 7 20.05 4.13 -3.88
C ARG A 7 19.30 3.02 -3.15
N PHE A 8 19.24 1.81 -3.71
CA PHE A 8 18.39 0.74 -3.18
C PHE A 8 19.02 -0.04 -2.00
N PHE A 9 20.33 0.09 -1.77
CA PHE A 9 21.10 -0.82 -0.89
C PHE A 9 21.69 -0.22 0.40
N GLY A 10 21.46 1.06 0.71
CA GLY A 10 22.03 1.67 1.93
C GLY A 10 21.25 1.35 3.21
N LEU A 11 21.84 0.57 4.11
CA LEU A 11 21.44 0.42 5.53
C LEU A 11 21.85 1.68 6.33
N GLY A 12 21.07 2.06 7.35
CA GLY A 12 21.30 3.28 8.14
C GLY A 12 21.79 3.05 9.57
N GLU A 13 22.40 4.08 10.16
CA GLU A 13 22.05 4.66 11.47
C GLU A 13 22.76 6.03 11.65
N LYS A 14 22.13 6.94 12.39
CA LYS A 14 22.47 8.36 12.49
C LYS A 14 23.54 8.60 13.56
N GLY A 15 24.78 8.89 13.16
CA GLY A 15 25.83 9.34 14.09
C GLY A 15 27.14 9.83 13.47
N GLU A 16 27.48 9.42 12.24
CA GLU A 16 28.84 9.56 11.69
C GLU A 16 28.95 10.54 10.51
N GLN A 17 28.10 11.59 10.47
CA GLN A 17 27.89 12.40 9.26
C GLN A 17 29.14 13.11 8.69
N ALA A 18 30.18 13.37 9.48
CA ALA A 18 31.38 14.07 8.99
C ALA A 18 32.51 13.13 8.52
N GLU A 19 32.55 11.89 9.00
CA GLU A 19 33.50 10.86 8.54
C GLU A 19 32.92 10.03 7.38
N LEU A 20 31.59 9.85 7.37
CA LEU A 20 30.83 9.30 6.25
C LEU A 20 30.98 10.15 4.98
N GLU A 21 31.02 11.49 5.03
CA GLU A 21 31.17 12.31 3.82
C GLU A 21 32.54 12.13 3.12
N LYS A 22 33.60 11.87 3.88
CA LYS A 22 34.94 11.57 3.33
C LYS A 22 35.07 10.12 2.89
N GLN A 23 34.44 9.17 3.59
CA GLN A 23 34.36 7.78 3.13
C GLN A 23 33.47 7.65 1.89
N GLU A 24 32.33 8.33 1.85
CA GLU A 24 31.45 8.43 0.69
C GLU A 24 32.16 9.09 -0.50
N GLN A 25 32.98 10.13 -0.33
CA GLN A 25 33.74 10.69 -1.47
C GLN A 25 34.76 9.70 -2.04
N VAL A 26 35.44 8.91 -1.20
CA VAL A 26 36.38 7.86 -1.66
C VAL A 26 35.63 6.64 -2.23
N GLU A 27 34.40 6.36 -1.77
CA GLU A 27 33.56 5.28 -2.27
C GLU A 27 32.81 5.67 -3.56
N ILE A 28 32.41 6.94 -3.70
CA ILE A 28 31.80 7.50 -4.92
C ILE A 28 32.81 7.51 -6.07
N GLU A 29 34.11 7.68 -5.80
CA GLU A 29 35.16 7.50 -6.82
C GLU A 29 35.35 6.03 -7.23
N LYS A 30 34.99 5.05 -6.39
CA LYS A 30 34.99 3.61 -6.74
C LYS A 30 33.72 3.13 -7.46
N ILE A 31 32.60 3.84 -7.35
CA ILE A 31 31.33 3.49 -8.01
C ILE A 31 31.34 3.85 -9.52
N GLY A 32 32.46 4.40 -10.01
CA GLY A 32 32.78 4.49 -11.43
C GLY A 32 33.39 3.21 -12.00
N GLU A 33 32.98 2.01 -11.58
CA GLU A 33 33.25 0.82 -12.39
C GLU A 33 32.56 1.03 -13.74
N PHE A 34 33.35 1.26 -14.78
CA PHE A 34 32.88 1.13 -16.15
C PHE A 34 32.23 -0.26 -16.25
N GLU A 35 30.90 -0.30 -16.38
CA GLU A 35 30.16 -1.53 -16.66
C GLU A 35 30.73 -2.11 -17.97
N GLU A 36 31.71 -3.01 -17.85
CA GLU A 36 32.44 -3.55 -18.99
C GLU A 36 31.48 -4.42 -19.82
N ILE A 37 31.32 -4.04 -21.09
CA ILE A 37 30.48 -4.80 -22.02
C ILE A 37 31.31 -5.99 -22.50
N LYS A 38 30.88 -7.19 -22.13
CA LYS A 38 31.48 -8.46 -22.56
C LYS A 38 30.59 -9.12 -23.60
N LYS A 39 31.21 -9.86 -24.52
CA LYS A 39 30.47 -10.72 -25.46
C LYS A 39 30.32 -12.10 -24.83
N ILE A 40 29.08 -12.56 -24.72
CA ILE A 40 28.76 -13.84 -24.09
C ILE A 40 28.07 -14.74 -25.11
N PRO A 41 28.47 -16.02 -25.25
CA PRO A 41 27.78 -16.97 -26.11
C PRO A 41 26.28 -17.03 -25.79
N ILE A 42 25.42 -16.91 -26.80
CA ILE A 42 23.96 -16.87 -26.59
C ILE A 42 23.44 -18.14 -25.92
N ASP A 43 24.07 -19.29 -26.19
CA ASP A 43 23.72 -20.59 -25.63
C ASP A 43 24.04 -20.72 -24.13
N HIS A 44 24.94 -19.87 -23.61
CA HIS A 44 25.25 -19.83 -22.19
C HIS A 44 24.30 -18.92 -21.41
N ILE A 45 23.41 -18.20 -22.10
CA ILE A 45 22.48 -17.25 -21.48
C ILE A 45 21.12 -17.91 -21.27
N VAL A 46 20.67 -17.94 -20.02
CA VAL A 46 19.39 -18.51 -19.60
C VAL A 46 18.39 -17.40 -19.21
N PRO A 47 17.08 -17.60 -19.50
CA PRO A 47 16.06 -16.66 -19.05
C PRO A 47 15.95 -16.66 -17.52
N ASN A 48 15.57 -15.52 -16.97
CA ASN A 48 15.44 -15.37 -15.52
C ASN A 48 14.18 -16.06 -14.99
N ARG A 49 14.38 -16.96 -14.02
CA ARG A 49 13.31 -17.74 -13.39
C ARG A 49 12.25 -16.89 -12.68
N PHE A 50 12.62 -15.67 -12.29
CA PHE A 50 11.77 -14.73 -11.57
C PHE A 50 11.08 -13.71 -12.49
N GLN A 51 11.24 -13.80 -13.81
CA GLN A 51 10.55 -12.92 -14.74
C GLN A 51 9.04 -13.20 -14.73
N PRO A 52 8.21 -12.22 -14.32
CA PRO A 52 6.76 -12.42 -14.24
C PRO A 52 6.08 -12.44 -15.62
N ARG A 53 6.74 -11.93 -16.67
CA ARG A 53 6.19 -11.95 -18.03
C ARG A 53 6.44 -13.33 -18.65
N THR A 54 5.40 -14.14 -18.74
CA THR A 54 5.41 -15.44 -19.41
C THR A 54 4.97 -15.36 -20.87
N VAL A 55 4.12 -14.38 -21.22
CA VAL A 55 3.62 -14.17 -22.58
C VAL A 55 4.43 -13.09 -23.27
N PHE A 56 5.08 -13.46 -24.38
CA PHE A 56 5.74 -12.52 -25.27
C PHE A 56 5.03 -12.53 -26.61
N ASP A 57 4.86 -11.35 -27.17
CA ASP A 57 4.27 -11.15 -28.49
C ASP A 57 5.35 -11.39 -29.55
N ASP A 58 5.22 -12.49 -30.28
CA ASP A 58 6.19 -12.93 -31.28
C ASP A 58 6.32 -11.95 -32.45
N GLU A 59 5.27 -11.19 -32.78
CA GLU A 59 5.31 -10.15 -33.81
C GLU A 59 6.19 -8.98 -33.38
N LYS A 60 6.07 -8.55 -32.11
CA LYS A 60 6.91 -7.50 -31.53
C LYS A 60 8.36 -7.93 -31.33
N ILE A 61 8.63 -9.23 -31.21
CA ILE A 61 10.00 -9.75 -31.21
C ILE A 61 10.56 -9.74 -32.63
N GLU A 62 9.76 -10.10 -33.63
CA GLU A 62 10.13 -10.08 -35.05
C GLU A 62 10.47 -8.66 -35.54
N GLU A 63 9.68 -7.66 -35.15
CA GLU A 63 9.97 -6.26 -35.46
C GLU A 63 11.31 -5.81 -34.83
N LEU A 64 11.55 -6.20 -33.58
CA LEU A 64 12.79 -5.89 -32.88
C LEU A 64 13.99 -6.61 -33.52
N SER A 65 13.83 -7.86 -33.96
CA SER A 65 14.91 -8.58 -34.64
C SER A 65 15.28 -7.92 -35.96
N ARG A 66 14.31 -7.46 -36.77
CA ARG A 66 14.62 -6.69 -38.00
C ARG A 66 15.37 -5.40 -37.71
N THR A 67 14.98 -4.71 -36.63
CA THR A 67 15.65 -3.48 -36.19
C THR A 67 17.09 -3.76 -35.76
N ILE A 68 17.31 -4.79 -34.94
CA ILE A 68 18.64 -5.23 -34.46
C ILE A 68 19.50 -5.72 -35.63
N HIS A 69 18.93 -6.40 -36.61
CA HIS A 69 19.65 -6.84 -37.81
C HIS A 69 20.17 -5.65 -38.63
N THR A 70 19.40 -4.57 -38.70
CA THR A 70 19.72 -3.39 -39.53
C THR A 70 20.67 -2.42 -38.83
N HIS A 71 20.46 -2.15 -37.54
CA HIS A 71 21.18 -1.09 -36.80
C HIS A 71 22.12 -1.64 -35.73
N GLY A 72 22.16 -2.97 -35.55
CA GLY A 72 22.83 -3.59 -34.42
C GLY A 72 22.06 -3.37 -33.10
N ILE A 73 22.66 -3.84 -32.01
CA ILE A 73 22.11 -3.67 -30.67
C ILE A 73 22.74 -2.43 -30.00
N ILE A 74 21.90 -1.43 -29.71
CA ILE A 74 22.35 -0.16 -29.13
C ILE A 74 22.60 -0.28 -27.62
N GLN A 75 21.78 -1.08 -26.94
CA GLN A 75 21.85 -1.27 -25.50
C GLN A 75 22.18 -2.74 -25.18
N PRO A 76 23.26 -3.03 -24.45
CA PRO A 76 23.62 -4.40 -24.06
C PRO A 76 22.58 -4.99 -23.09
N ILE A 77 22.48 -6.32 -23.08
CA ILE A 77 21.67 -7.03 -22.07
C ILE A 77 22.39 -7.01 -20.71
N VAL A 78 21.66 -7.17 -19.62
CA VAL A 78 22.25 -7.25 -18.28
C VAL A 78 22.06 -8.67 -17.78
N VAL A 79 23.16 -9.31 -17.39
CA VAL A 79 23.17 -10.69 -16.92
C VAL A 79 23.92 -10.79 -15.59
N ARG A 80 23.70 -11.88 -14.86
CA ARG A 80 24.55 -12.29 -13.75
C ARG A 80 25.17 -13.65 -14.02
N GLU A 81 26.28 -13.93 -13.37
CA GLU A 81 26.80 -15.29 -13.32
C GLU A 81 25.79 -16.21 -12.61
N PHE A 82 25.62 -17.39 -13.18
CA PHE A 82 24.71 -18.43 -12.73
C PHE A 82 25.45 -19.78 -12.68
N GLU A 83 24.80 -20.81 -12.15
CA GLU A 83 25.40 -22.14 -11.97
C GLU A 83 25.99 -22.70 -13.28
N ASN A 84 27.05 -23.50 -13.16
CA ASN A 84 27.71 -24.19 -14.29
C ASN A 84 28.26 -23.26 -15.39
N GLY A 85 28.64 -22.02 -15.04
CA GLY A 85 29.20 -21.06 -16.01
C GLY A 85 28.17 -20.51 -16.99
N GLN A 86 26.88 -20.64 -16.66
CA GLN A 86 25.79 -20.00 -17.38
C GLN A 86 25.57 -18.58 -16.87
N PHE A 87 24.79 -17.80 -17.63
CA PHE A 87 24.47 -16.41 -17.31
C PHE A 87 22.95 -16.22 -17.28
N GLU A 88 22.40 -15.71 -16.18
CA GLU A 88 20.96 -15.47 -16.07
C GLU A 88 20.61 -14.01 -16.46
N ILE A 89 19.60 -13.82 -17.30
CA ILE A 89 19.18 -12.49 -17.79
C ILE A 89 18.50 -11.68 -16.70
N ILE A 90 19.15 -10.65 -16.17
CA ILE A 90 18.51 -9.69 -15.27
C ILE A 90 17.54 -8.79 -16.06
N ALA A 91 18.00 -8.24 -17.19
CA ALA A 91 17.23 -7.32 -18.01
C ALA A 91 17.54 -7.45 -19.51
N GLY A 92 16.52 -7.23 -20.35
CA GLY A 92 16.66 -7.24 -21.81
C GLY A 92 16.30 -8.57 -22.48
N GLU A 93 15.42 -9.38 -21.88
CA GLU A 93 15.02 -10.69 -22.44
C GLU A 93 14.52 -10.61 -23.89
N ARG A 94 13.75 -9.57 -24.25
CA ARG A 94 13.29 -9.36 -25.64
C ARG A 94 14.45 -9.21 -26.62
N ARG A 95 15.54 -8.55 -26.22
CA ARG A 95 16.75 -8.37 -27.04
C ARG A 95 17.48 -9.71 -27.20
N TRP A 96 17.61 -10.49 -26.12
CA TRP A 96 18.18 -11.84 -26.19
C TRP A 96 17.37 -12.75 -27.12
N ARG A 97 16.04 -12.77 -27.00
CA ARG A 97 15.17 -13.55 -27.90
C ARG A 97 15.32 -13.14 -29.36
N ALA A 98 15.41 -11.84 -29.63
CA ALA A 98 15.63 -11.31 -30.98
C ALA A 98 17.01 -11.72 -31.54
N MET A 99 18.09 -11.61 -30.75
CA MET A 99 19.44 -12.05 -31.16
C MET A 99 19.49 -13.56 -31.41
N LYS A 100 18.85 -14.37 -30.55
CA LYS A 100 18.71 -15.81 -30.73
C LYS A 100 17.95 -16.15 -32.01
N LYS A 101 16.89 -15.41 -32.33
CA LYS A 101 16.11 -15.59 -33.58
C LYS A 101 16.92 -15.23 -34.83
N LEU A 102 17.80 -14.23 -34.73
CA LEU A 102 18.73 -13.84 -35.81
C LEU A 102 19.91 -14.82 -35.98
N GLY A 103 20.07 -15.81 -35.10
CA GLY A 103 21.17 -16.76 -35.13
C GLY A 103 22.52 -16.13 -34.79
N TRP A 104 22.55 -15.13 -33.90
CA TRP A 104 23.81 -14.57 -33.42
C TRP A 104 24.54 -15.56 -32.50
N ASP A 105 25.86 -15.66 -32.63
CA ASP A 105 26.68 -16.53 -31.77
C ASP A 105 26.90 -15.91 -30.39
N GLU A 106 27.10 -14.59 -30.34
CA GLU A 106 27.43 -13.84 -29.13
C GLU A 106 26.49 -12.64 -28.91
N ALA A 107 26.13 -12.39 -27.65
CA ALA A 107 25.37 -11.23 -27.22
C ALA A 107 26.26 -10.26 -26.41
N PRO A 108 26.23 -8.95 -26.68
CA PRO A 108 26.89 -7.97 -25.81
C PRO A 108 26.09 -7.80 -24.52
N ALA A 109 26.76 -8.08 -23.41
CA ALA A 109 26.17 -8.15 -22.08
C ALA A 109 27.03 -7.44 -21.04
N ILE A 110 26.36 -6.85 -20.05
CA ILE A 110 26.99 -6.33 -18.83
C ILE A 110 26.77 -7.38 -17.74
N ILE A 111 27.87 -7.86 -17.14
CA ILE A 111 27.82 -8.83 -16.05
C ILE A 111 27.71 -8.06 -14.74
N LYS A 112 26.68 -8.36 -13.94
CA LYS A 112 26.51 -7.84 -12.58
C LYS A 112 26.57 -8.97 -11.57
N ASN A 113 27.28 -8.73 -10.47
CA ASN A 113 27.33 -9.62 -9.33
C ASN A 113 26.13 -9.35 -8.43
N LEU A 114 25.00 -10.00 -8.72
CA LEU A 114 23.77 -9.90 -7.93
C LEU A 114 23.36 -11.26 -7.38
N ASN A 115 22.96 -11.29 -6.11
CA ASN A 115 22.35 -12.49 -5.53
C ASN A 115 20.91 -12.71 -6.05
N ASP A 116 20.30 -13.85 -5.68
CA ASP A 116 18.95 -14.23 -6.14
C ASP A 116 17.89 -13.20 -5.76
N THR A 117 17.93 -12.72 -4.51
CA THR A 117 16.99 -11.73 -3.99
C THR A 117 17.12 -10.41 -4.74
N GLU A 118 18.34 -9.95 -4.99
CA GLU A 118 18.65 -8.74 -5.74
C GLU A 118 18.20 -8.84 -7.19
N THR A 119 18.44 -9.99 -7.83
CA THR A 119 18.04 -10.26 -9.20
C THR A 119 16.52 -10.27 -9.36
N ALA A 120 15.82 -10.97 -8.46
CA ALA A 120 14.36 -10.97 -8.41
C ALA A 120 13.82 -9.54 -8.23
N SER A 121 14.50 -8.73 -7.43
CA SER A 121 14.09 -7.35 -7.15
C SER A 121 14.29 -6.42 -8.32
N VAL A 122 15.43 -6.52 -9.01
CA VAL A 122 15.68 -5.75 -10.24
C VAL A 122 14.65 -6.11 -11.31
N ALA A 123 14.33 -7.40 -11.48
CA ALA A 123 13.30 -7.84 -12.40
C ALA A 123 11.91 -7.29 -12.04
N LEU A 124 11.53 -7.31 -10.76
CA LEU A 124 10.26 -6.73 -10.29
C LEU A 124 10.20 -5.21 -10.48
N ILE A 125 11.30 -4.50 -10.22
CA ILE A 125 11.37 -3.03 -10.36
C ILE A 125 11.34 -2.61 -11.83
N GLU A 126 12.05 -3.30 -12.73
CA GLU A 126 11.97 -3.03 -14.17
C GLU A 126 10.54 -3.23 -14.68
N ASN A 127 9.89 -4.31 -14.25
CA ASN A 127 8.50 -4.55 -14.62
C ASN A 127 7.60 -3.44 -14.07
N LEU A 128 7.79 -3.02 -12.82
CA LEU A 128 7.05 -1.95 -12.15
C LEU A 128 7.18 -0.58 -12.86
N GLN A 129 8.30 -0.30 -13.52
CA GLN A 129 8.54 0.97 -14.23
C GLN A 129 7.84 1.07 -15.59
N ARG A 130 7.02 0.07 -15.98
CA ARG A 130 6.28 0.08 -17.24
C ARG A 130 5.03 0.94 -17.14
N GLU A 131 4.76 1.73 -18.17
CA GLU A 131 3.65 2.72 -18.20
C GLU A 131 2.23 2.10 -18.19
N GLU A 132 2.09 0.80 -18.42
CA GLU A 132 0.79 0.13 -18.66
C GLU A 132 0.33 -0.84 -17.56
N LEU A 133 1.00 -0.87 -16.41
CA LEU A 133 0.63 -1.80 -15.33
C LEU A 133 -0.77 -1.51 -14.75
N SER A 134 -1.52 -2.58 -14.52
CA SER A 134 -2.77 -2.51 -13.77
C SER A 134 -2.49 -2.18 -12.29
N PRO A 135 -3.37 -1.45 -11.59
CA PRO A 135 -3.24 -1.19 -10.16
C PRO A 135 -3.07 -2.46 -9.31
N ILE A 136 -3.64 -3.60 -9.73
CA ILE A 136 -3.48 -4.89 -9.05
C ILE A 136 -2.08 -5.44 -9.27
N GLU A 137 -1.53 -5.36 -10.50
CA GLU A 137 -0.18 -5.83 -10.79
C GLU A 137 0.88 -5.03 -10.03
N GLU A 138 0.71 -3.71 -9.93
CA GLU A 138 1.55 -2.87 -9.08
C GLU A 138 1.48 -3.30 -7.61
N ALA A 139 0.28 -3.58 -7.11
CA ALA A 139 0.10 -4.00 -5.72
C ALA A 139 0.76 -5.35 -5.45
N VAL A 140 0.66 -6.32 -6.37
CA VAL A 140 1.36 -7.62 -6.28
C VAL A 140 2.87 -7.41 -6.30
N ALA A 141 3.38 -6.54 -7.17
CA ALA A 141 4.81 -6.23 -7.22
C ALA A 141 5.31 -5.61 -5.90
N TYR A 142 4.55 -4.67 -5.30
CA TYR A 142 4.87 -4.13 -3.99
C TYR A 142 4.87 -5.18 -2.89
N GLY A 143 3.88 -6.09 -2.88
CA GLY A 143 3.82 -7.18 -1.91
C GLY A 143 5.06 -8.07 -1.97
N LYS A 144 5.44 -8.51 -3.17
CA LYS A 144 6.64 -9.32 -3.39
C LYS A 144 7.92 -8.59 -2.97
N LEU A 145 8.06 -7.30 -3.26
CA LEU A 145 9.23 -6.51 -2.86
C LEU A 145 9.34 -6.36 -1.33
N LEU A 146 8.22 -6.25 -0.61
CA LEU A 146 8.21 -6.22 0.85
C LEU A 146 8.65 -7.57 1.43
N GLU A 147 8.12 -8.67 0.90
CA GLU A 147 8.43 -10.03 1.35
C GLU A 147 9.88 -10.42 1.07
N LEU A 148 10.39 -10.16 -0.15
CA LEU A 148 11.75 -10.52 -0.55
C LEU A 148 12.84 -9.84 0.30
N HIS A 149 12.60 -8.61 0.75
CA HIS A 149 13.58 -7.81 1.49
C HIS A 149 13.21 -7.61 2.97
N ASN A 150 12.12 -8.22 3.45
CA ASN A 150 11.56 -7.96 4.78
C ASN A 150 11.45 -6.46 5.11
N LEU A 151 11.04 -5.65 4.14
CA LEU A 151 10.95 -4.19 4.29
C LEU A 151 9.64 -3.77 4.92
N THR A 152 9.67 -2.61 5.58
CA THR A 152 8.44 -1.89 5.91
C THR A 152 7.89 -1.17 4.68
N GLN A 153 6.59 -0.87 4.68
CA GLN A 153 5.96 -0.08 3.61
C GLN A 153 6.61 1.31 3.44
N GLU A 154 7.09 1.89 4.54
CA GLU A 154 7.79 3.17 4.54
C GLU A 154 9.14 3.07 3.82
N ALA A 155 9.95 2.07 4.16
CA ALA A 155 11.24 1.84 3.51
C ALA A 155 11.08 1.57 2.01
N LEU A 156 10.08 0.75 1.62
CA LEU A 156 9.80 0.50 0.21
C LEU A 156 9.38 1.80 -0.50
N ALA A 157 8.51 2.61 0.09
CA ALA A 157 8.05 3.86 -0.50
C ALA A 157 9.20 4.85 -0.72
N GLN A 158 10.12 4.97 0.25
CA GLN A 158 11.30 5.80 0.12
C GLN A 158 12.21 5.33 -1.02
N ARG A 159 12.44 4.01 -1.14
CA ARG A 159 13.25 3.42 -2.23
C ARG A 159 12.64 3.61 -3.61
N LEU A 160 11.32 3.64 -3.72
CA LEU A 160 10.59 3.88 -4.97
C LEU A 160 10.33 5.37 -5.27
N GLY A 161 10.69 6.28 -4.36
CA GLY A 161 10.39 7.71 -4.50
C GLY A 161 8.88 8.01 -4.47
N LYS A 162 8.10 7.22 -3.74
CA LYS A 162 6.64 7.35 -3.59
C LYS A 162 6.28 7.67 -2.14
N GLY A 163 5.07 8.18 -1.91
CA GLY A 163 4.54 8.33 -0.56
C GLY A 163 4.17 6.98 0.06
N GLN A 164 4.42 6.78 1.35
CA GLN A 164 4.03 5.57 2.09
C GLN A 164 2.53 5.25 1.95
N SER A 165 1.70 6.29 1.94
CA SER A 165 0.25 6.16 1.72
C SER A 165 -0.09 5.57 0.35
N THR A 166 0.73 5.80 -0.68
CA THR A 166 0.51 5.25 -2.03
C THR A 166 0.74 3.76 -2.04
N VAL A 167 1.87 3.30 -1.48
CA VAL A 167 2.21 1.88 -1.33
C VAL A 167 1.15 1.17 -0.49
N ALA A 168 0.78 1.75 0.66
CA ALA A 168 -0.25 1.21 1.54
C ALA A 168 -1.61 1.06 0.84
N ASN A 169 -2.04 2.06 0.08
CA ASN A 169 -3.31 2.03 -0.62
C ASN A 169 -3.36 0.97 -1.70
N LYS A 170 -2.27 0.79 -2.46
CA LYS A 170 -2.15 -0.25 -3.49
C LYS A 170 -2.22 -1.64 -2.85
N LEU A 171 -1.45 -1.88 -1.79
CA LEU A 171 -1.47 -3.16 -1.06
C LEU A 171 -2.84 -3.50 -0.47
N ARG A 172 -3.66 -2.50 -0.10
CA ARG A 172 -5.02 -2.74 0.39
C ARG A 172 -5.96 -3.26 -0.70
N LEU A 173 -5.66 -3.03 -1.99
CA LEU A 173 -6.46 -3.58 -3.10
C LEU A 173 -6.41 -5.12 -3.12
N LEU A 174 -5.28 -5.71 -2.75
CA LEU A 174 -5.11 -7.17 -2.66
C LEU A 174 -5.97 -7.82 -1.57
N LYS A 175 -6.52 -7.02 -0.65
CA LYS A 175 -7.42 -7.50 0.42
C LYS A 175 -8.89 -7.51 -0.01
N LEU A 176 -9.21 -6.99 -1.19
CA LEU A 176 -10.56 -6.98 -1.71
C LEU A 176 -10.92 -8.38 -2.27
N PRO A 177 -12.21 -8.75 -2.30
CA PRO A 177 -12.67 -10.00 -2.92
C PRO A 177 -12.24 -10.10 -4.39
N GLN A 178 -12.09 -11.32 -4.89
CA GLN A 178 -11.59 -11.56 -6.24
C GLN A 178 -12.46 -10.88 -7.30
N GLU A 179 -13.78 -10.87 -7.11
CA GLU A 179 -14.76 -10.24 -8.01
C GLU A 179 -14.51 -8.73 -8.14
N VAL A 180 -14.10 -8.08 -7.05
CA VAL A 180 -13.75 -6.64 -7.04
C VAL A 180 -12.42 -6.40 -7.74
N GLN A 181 -11.44 -7.30 -7.55
CA GLN A 181 -10.15 -7.23 -8.24
C GLN A 181 -10.32 -7.45 -9.74
N ASP A 182 -11.17 -8.39 -10.15
CA ASP A 182 -11.50 -8.67 -11.55
C ASP A 182 -12.19 -7.48 -12.21
N ALA A 183 -13.16 -6.86 -11.54
CA ALA A 183 -13.78 -5.63 -12.02
C ALA A 183 -12.77 -4.49 -12.24
N LEU A 184 -11.74 -4.39 -11.39
CA LEU A 184 -10.65 -3.43 -11.54
C LEU A 184 -9.71 -3.79 -12.71
N LEU A 185 -9.38 -5.07 -12.86
CA LEU A 185 -8.56 -5.59 -13.97
C LEU A 185 -9.24 -5.34 -15.33
N CYS A 186 -10.54 -5.59 -15.42
CA CYS A 186 -11.36 -5.32 -16.62
C CYS A 186 -11.64 -3.83 -16.85
N LYS A 187 -11.12 -2.93 -16.01
CA LYS A 187 -11.37 -1.47 -16.04
C LYS A 187 -12.85 -1.09 -15.93
N ALA A 188 -13.71 -1.98 -15.41
CA ALA A 188 -15.12 -1.69 -15.15
C ALA A 188 -15.28 -0.69 -13.99
N ILE A 189 -14.34 -0.69 -13.05
CA ILE A 189 -14.23 0.29 -11.98
C ILE A 189 -12.84 0.91 -11.93
N THR A 190 -12.73 2.10 -11.35
CA THR A 190 -11.45 2.78 -11.15
C THR A 190 -10.81 2.35 -9.82
N GLU A 191 -9.50 2.56 -9.67
CA GLU A 191 -8.81 2.33 -8.40
C GLU A 191 -9.45 3.09 -7.23
N ARG A 192 -9.98 4.30 -7.49
CA ARG A 192 -10.67 5.09 -6.45
C ARG A 192 -11.96 4.43 -6.01
N HIS A 193 -12.75 3.86 -6.92
CA HIS A 193 -13.94 3.08 -6.56
C HIS A 193 -13.55 1.90 -5.66
N ALA A 194 -12.57 1.09 -6.08
CA ALA A 194 -12.13 -0.07 -5.32
C ALA A 194 -11.65 0.31 -3.89
N ARG A 195 -10.88 1.40 -3.78
CA ARG A 195 -10.44 1.93 -2.49
C ARG A 195 -11.58 2.31 -1.55
N SER A 196 -12.64 2.90 -2.09
CA SER A 196 -13.79 3.35 -1.29
C SER A 196 -14.54 2.19 -0.64
N LEU A 197 -14.39 0.96 -1.16
CA LEU A 197 -15.03 -0.25 -0.63
C LEU A 197 -14.30 -0.84 0.59
N ILE A 198 -13.00 -0.57 0.74
CA ILE A 198 -12.17 -1.17 1.80
C ILE A 198 -12.75 -0.96 3.22
N PRO A 199 -13.30 0.22 3.58
CA PRO A 199 -13.89 0.45 4.90
C PRO A 199 -15.07 -0.47 5.25
N LEU A 200 -15.77 -1.07 4.27
CA LEU A 200 -16.92 -1.94 4.53
C LEU A 200 -16.54 -3.22 5.30
N LYS A 201 -15.28 -3.69 5.17
CA LYS A 201 -14.71 -4.91 5.77
C LYS A 201 -15.41 -6.24 5.42
N ASP A 202 -16.69 -6.20 5.09
CA ASP A 202 -17.56 -7.32 4.76
C ASP A 202 -17.47 -7.63 3.25
N PRO A 203 -16.92 -8.80 2.86
CA PRO A 203 -16.76 -9.20 1.46
C PRO A 203 -18.06 -9.17 0.66
N GLU A 204 -19.17 -9.66 1.22
CA GLU A 204 -20.44 -9.74 0.48
C GLU A 204 -20.99 -8.35 0.16
N LYS A 205 -20.84 -7.41 1.08
CA LYS A 205 -21.25 -6.02 0.87
C LYS A 205 -20.37 -5.32 -0.15
N GLN A 206 -19.08 -5.65 -0.20
CA GLN A 206 -18.15 -5.10 -1.19
C GLN A 206 -18.52 -5.57 -2.60
N VAL A 207 -18.81 -6.87 -2.79
CA VAL A 207 -19.21 -7.41 -4.10
C VAL A 207 -20.54 -6.79 -4.56
N LYS A 208 -21.57 -6.79 -3.70
CA LYS A 208 -22.88 -6.18 -4.03
C LYS A 208 -22.78 -4.71 -4.40
N LEU A 209 -21.91 -3.96 -3.72
CA LEU A 209 -21.73 -2.55 -4.03
C LEU A 209 -20.97 -2.35 -5.35
N VAL A 210 -20.02 -3.22 -5.71
CA VAL A 210 -19.38 -3.18 -7.04
C VAL A 210 -20.39 -3.43 -8.16
N GLU A 211 -21.25 -4.43 -7.99
CA GLU A 211 -22.33 -4.69 -8.94
C GLU A 211 -23.23 -3.44 -9.09
N GLU A 212 -23.64 -2.82 -7.97
CA GLU A 212 -24.42 -1.58 -7.99
C GLU A 212 -23.67 -0.41 -8.69
N ILE A 213 -22.35 -0.28 -8.48
CA ILE A 213 -21.51 0.74 -9.14
C ILE A 213 -21.53 0.55 -10.65
N ILE A 214 -21.38 -0.69 -11.13
CA ILE A 214 -21.32 -1.03 -12.55
C ILE A 214 -22.71 -0.84 -13.20
N GLU A 215 -23.76 -1.37 -12.59
CA GLU A 215 -25.14 -1.27 -13.11
C GLU A 215 -25.61 0.19 -13.22
N LYS A 216 -25.31 1.01 -12.21
CA LYS A 216 -25.78 2.40 -12.12
C LYS A 216 -24.76 3.42 -12.60
N ASN A 217 -23.60 2.98 -13.08
CA ASN A 217 -22.46 3.84 -13.46
C ASN A 217 -22.17 4.92 -12.42
N LEU A 218 -22.05 4.52 -11.15
CA LEU A 218 -21.83 5.46 -10.06
C LEU A 218 -20.45 6.12 -10.19
N ASN A 219 -20.39 7.41 -9.87
CA ASN A 219 -19.11 8.10 -9.73
C ASN A 219 -18.48 7.85 -8.34
N VAL A 220 -17.22 8.26 -8.19
CA VAL A 220 -16.44 8.03 -6.96
C VAL A 220 -17.11 8.63 -5.73
N LYS A 221 -17.66 9.84 -5.86
CA LYS A 221 -18.34 10.53 -4.75
C LYS A 221 -19.62 9.81 -4.34
N GLN A 222 -20.44 9.39 -5.31
CA GLN A 222 -21.65 8.61 -5.05
C GLN A 222 -21.32 7.26 -4.39
N THR A 223 -20.21 6.64 -4.80
CA THR A 223 -19.71 5.41 -4.19
C THR A 223 -19.31 5.65 -2.72
N GLU A 224 -18.53 6.69 -2.44
CA GLU A 224 -18.15 7.06 -1.08
C GLU A 224 -19.38 7.34 -0.20
N ASP A 225 -20.34 8.13 -0.69
CA ASP A 225 -21.60 8.42 0.01
C ASP A 225 -22.38 7.13 0.31
N ARG A 226 -22.39 6.18 -0.62
CA ARG A 226 -23.07 4.88 -0.46
C ARG A 226 -22.41 4.02 0.61
N VAL A 227 -21.08 4.00 0.64
CA VAL A 227 -20.29 3.31 1.66
C VAL A 227 -20.58 3.88 3.04
N VAL A 228 -20.60 5.21 3.19
CA VAL A 228 -20.91 5.87 4.46
C VAL A 228 -22.30 5.45 4.95
N ARG A 229 -23.33 5.47 4.09
CA ARG A 229 -24.69 5.04 4.46
C ARG A 229 -24.75 3.59 4.93
N LEU A 230 -24.03 2.68 4.27
CA LEU A 230 -23.98 1.26 4.66
C LEU A 230 -23.28 1.06 6.01
N LEU A 231 -22.25 1.86 6.31
CA LEU A 231 -21.58 1.84 7.60
C LEU A 231 -22.45 2.42 8.72
N GLU A 232 -23.19 3.49 8.46
CA GLU A 232 -24.12 4.09 9.43
C GLU A 232 -25.29 3.16 9.78
N GLN A 233 -25.81 2.40 8.81
CA GLN A 233 -26.88 1.42 9.05
C GLN A 233 -26.45 0.28 10.00
N ASN A 234 -25.16 -0.05 10.04
CA ASN A 234 -24.60 -1.03 10.98
C ASN A 234 -24.42 -0.48 12.41
N ASN A 235 -24.49 0.84 12.60
CA ASN A 235 -24.43 1.47 13.92
C ASN A 235 -25.84 1.93 14.32
N PRO A 236 -26.59 1.15 15.14
CA PRO A 236 -27.87 1.63 15.63
C PRO A 236 -27.60 2.89 16.47
N LYS A 237 -28.06 4.06 15.99
CA LYS A 237 -28.10 5.27 16.81
C LYS A 237 -28.72 4.89 18.16
N PRO A 238 -28.08 5.21 19.30
CA PRO A 238 -28.63 4.86 20.60
C PRO A 238 -30.04 5.44 20.68
N LYS A 239 -31.05 4.56 20.77
CA LYS A 239 -32.44 5.00 20.91
C LYS A 239 -32.49 5.96 22.10
N PRO A 240 -33.15 7.14 21.98
CA PRO A 240 -33.29 8.03 23.13
C PRO A 240 -33.94 7.21 24.25
N LYS A 241 -33.18 6.99 25.34
CA LYS A 241 -33.72 6.31 26.53
C LYS A 241 -34.90 7.17 26.98
N ARG A 242 -36.12 6.67 26.80
CA ARG A 242 -37.29 7.27 27.45
C ARG A 242 -36.99 7.19 28.95
N LYS A 243 -36.76 8.33 29.60
CA LYS A 243 -36.71 8.40 31.05
C LYS A 243 -38.11 8.00 31.53
N ALA A 244 -38.27 6.73 31.89
CA ALA A 244 -39.44 6.28 32.63
C ALA A 244 -39.31 6.91 34.01
N PHE A 245 -40.11 7.93 34.30
CA PHE A 245 -40.29 8.37 35.67
C PHE A 245 -41.06 7.26 36.38
N SER A 246 -40.39 6.53 37.26
CA SER A 246 -41.07 5.66 38.20
C SER A 246 -42.04 6.51 39.03
N LYS A 247 -43.29 6.05 39.22
CA LYS A 247 -44.28 6.70 40.11
C LYS A 247 -43.89 6.62 41.60
N ASP A 248 -42.74 6.02 41.89
CA ASP A 248 -42.25 5.84 43.24
C ASP A 248 -41.64 7.16 43.76
N MET A 249 -42.39 7.86 44.60
CA MET A 249 -42.02 9.15 45.19
C MET A 249 -40.67 9.07 45.93
N ARG A 250 -40.31 7.87 46.43
CA ARG A 250 -39.01 7.59 47.07
C ARG A 250 -37.83 7.81 46.14
N ILE A 251 -37.99 7.54 44.84
CA ILE A 251 -36.93 7.79 43.85
C ILE A 251 -36.76 9.29 43.62
N ALA A 252 -37.85 10.07 43.62
CA ALA A 252 -37.77 11.51 43.49
C ALA A 252 -37.07 12.14 44.70
N VAL A 253 -37.44 11.75 45.93
CA VAL A 253 -36.79 12.21 47.17
C VAL A 253 -35.31 11.83 47.20
N ASN A 254 -34.97 10.58 46.88
CA ASN A 254 -33.57 10.14 46.85
C ASN A 254 -32.74 10.85 45.77
N THR A 255 -33.33 11.16 44.62
CA THR A 255 -32.66 11.93 43.56
C THR A 255 -32.37 13.35 44.02
N ILE A 256 -33.30 13.99 44.73
CA ILE A 256 -33.10 15.34 45.31
C ILE A 256 -31.98 15.30 46.35
N ARG A 257 -31.97 14.30 47.26
CA ARG A 257 -30.90 14.10 48.24
C ARG A 257 -29.53 13.95 47.56
N GLN A 258 -29.43 13.09 46.55
CA GLN A 258 -28.18 12.88 45.82
C GLN A 258 -27.70 14.17 45.14
N SER A 259 -28.60 14.97 44.56
CA SER A 259 -28.25 16.27 43.99
C SER A 259 -27.75 17.26 45.03
N LEU A 260 -28.33 17.32 46.22
CA LEU A 260 -27.83 18.16 47.32
C LEU A 260 -26.44 17.73 47.78
N THR A 261 -26.19 16.43 47.93
CA THR A 261 -24.87 15.89 48.27
C THR A 261 -23.82 16.27 47.24
N MET A 262 -24.10 16.07 45.94
CA MET A 262 -23.17 16.44 44.87
C MET A 262 -22.80 17.94 44.90
N VAL A 263 -23.75 18.81 45.21
CA VAL A 263 -23.48 20.25 45.29
C VAL A 263 -22.65 20.60 46.54
N SER A 264 -22.91 19.95 47.68
CA SER A 264 -22.07 20.11 48.87
C SER A 264 -20.63 19.60 48.68
N GLU A 265 -20.44 18.46 47.99
CA GLU A 265 -19.12 17.92 47.62
C GLU A 265 -18.38 18.84 46.65
N SER A 266 -19.10 19.59 45.80
CA SER A 266 -18.52 20.58 44.89
C SER A 266 -18.08 21.89 45.58
N GLY A 267 -18.23 22.00 46.90
CA GLY A 267 -17.75 23.13 47.71
C GLY A 267 -18.75 24.28 47.90
N ILE A 268 -20.02 24.08 47.52
CA ILE A 268 -21.09 25.07 47.73
C ILE A 268 -21.86 24.71 49.00
N ASN A 269 -21.83 25.60 50.00
CA ASN A 269 -22.59 25.43 51.23
C ASN A 269 -24.08 25.71 50.98
N LEU A 270 -24.87 24.64 50.91
CA LEU A 270 -26.33 24.69 50.84
C LEU A 270 -26.91 24.51 52.25
N ASP A 271 -27.89 25.36 52.61
CA ASP A 271 -28.71 25.14 53.81
C ASP A 271 -29.97 24.39 53.38
N SER A 272 -30.08 23.12 53.78
CA SER A 272 -31.22 22.26 53.48
C SER A 272 -31.85 21.70 54.75
N GLN A 273 -33.17 21.84 54.86
CA GLN A 273 -33.97 21.25 55.93
C GLN A 273 -34.98 20.27 55.32
N GLU A 274 -35.11 19.11 55.95
CA GLU A 274 -36.04 18.06 55.55
C GLU A 274 -37.00 17.77 56.70
N GLU A 275 -38.30 17.80 56.41
CA GLU A 275 -39.38 17.46 57.33
C GLU A 275 -40.29 16.41 56.68
N GLU A 276 -40.58 15.34 57.41
CA GLU A 276 -41.48 14.27 56.98
C GLU A 276 -42.84 14.45 57.65
N PHE A 277 -43.89 14.53 56.85
CA PHE A 277 -45.28 14.60 57.30
C PHE A 277 -46.05 13.36 56.82
N ASP A 278 -47.17 13.05 57.48
CA ASP A 278 -47.97 11.85 57.19
C ASP A 278 -48.42 11.74 55.72
N GLU A 279 -48.64 12.88 55.04
CA GLU A 279 -49.11 12.92 53.65
C GLU A 279 -48.05 13.42 52.64
N PHE A 280 -46.93 14.01 53.08
CA PHE A 280 -45.94 14.58 52.17
C PHE A 280 -44.54 14.74 52.77
N TYR A 281 -43.53 14.81 51.91
CA TYR A 281 -42.18 15.24 52.25
C TYR A 281 -42.01 16.73 51.95
N GLN A 282 -41.50 17.50 52.90
CA GLN A 282 -41.15 18.90 52.69
C GLN A 282 -39.63 19.06 52.74
N ILE A 283 -39.04 19.50 51.63
CA ILE A 283 -37.61 19.79 51.54
C ILE A 283 -37.47 21.28 51.25
N THR A 284 -36.90 22.02 52.20
CA THR A 284 -36.61 23.45 52.05
C THR A 284 -35.14 23.63 51.75
N ILE A 285 -34.83 24.11 50.54
CA ILE A 285 -33.45 24.34 50.08
C ILE A 285 -33.24 25.85 49.96
N LYS A 286 -32.29 26.39 50.72
CA LYS A 286 -31.86 27.79 50.62
C LYS A 286 -30.53 27.85 49.90
N ILE A 287 -30.56 28.38 48.69
CA ILE A 287 -29.36 28.61 47.87
C ILE A 287 -28.94 30.08 48.06
N PRO A 288 -27.77 30.36 48.67
CA PRO A 288 -27.31 31.74 48.82
C PRO A 288 -27.02 32.37 47.45
N LYS A 289 -27.46 33.62 47.24
CA LYS A 289 -27.25 34.34 45.97
C LYS A 289 -25.80 34.85 45.77
N LYS A 290 -24.95 34.80 46.82
CA LYS A 290 -23.48 35.09 46.87
C LYS A 290 -22.91 34.43 48.15
N LYS A 291 -21.70 33.87 48.26
CA LYS A 291 -20.49 33.80 47.42
C LYS A 291 -20.21 32.35 47.03
#